data_AF-A0A061SH67-F1
#
_entry.id   AF-A0A061SH67-F1
#
_cell.length_a   1.000
_cell.length_b   1.000
_cell.length_c   1.000
_cell.angle_alpha   90.00
_cell.angle_beta   90.00
_cell.angle_gamma   90.00
#
_symmetry.space_group_name_H-M   'P 1'
#
loop_
_entity.id
_entity.type
_entity.pdbx_description
1 polymer ?
#
loop_
_entity_poly.entity_id
_entity_poly.type
_entity_poly.pdbx_seq_one_letter_code
_entity_poly.pdbx_strand_id
1 'polypeptide(L)'
;MRFVYFVTSLFYTVVSRRAWQSQGNVLGITESGAWYISRKYKYVFDKTLANALLVVFKGKSVLELGAGLGHYSKFLLSTGKLKALFSYDGVPDIQEVSRGLVHYADFTHSHNFSNVDWVLSTEVGEHIPTRYQQQFLSNIIQPAKVGVVLSWAVPGQLGEGHVNCLPNHNIVQAMFQNGFCLLPRTSQALRQTSSLPWFKRTIMVFSRGLSVERFLDLHFARSILRFYGKRRKELCMYVNLSHCFHWKNVQAC
;
A
#
# COMPACT_ATOMS: atom_id res chain seq x y z
N MET A 1 -18.92 -59.33 8.53
CA MET A 1 -18.71 -58.13 7.69
C MET A 1 -18.86 -56.88 8.56
N ARG A 2 -17.76 -56.24 8.94
CA ARG A 2 -17.73 -54.89 9.52
C ARG A 2 -16.63 -54.13 8.78
N PHE A 3 -17.03 -53.13 8.01
CA PHE A 3 -16.11 -52.22 7.31
C PHE A 3 -15.48 -51.28 8.34
N VAL A 4 -14.16 -51.30 8.43
CA VAL A 4 -13.37 -50.28 9.13
C VAL A 4 -12.87 -49.33 8.04
N TYR A 5 -13.38 -48.11 8.00
CA TYR A 5 -12.87 -47.05 7.14
C TYR A 5 -11.64 -46.41 7.81
N PHE A 6 -10.46 -46.70 7.27
CA PHE A 6 -9.26 -45.91 7.52
C PHE A 6 -9.33 -44.64 6.64
N VAL A 7 -9.48 -43.47 7.25
CA VAL A 7 -9.29 -42.20 6.56
C VAL A 7 -7.82 -41.81 6.71
N THR A 8 -7.05 -42.00 5.65
CA THR A 8 -5.68 -41.50 5.55
C THR A 8 -5.70 -40.00 5.24
N SER A 9 -5.47 -39.18 6.27
CA SER A 9 -5.13 -37.77 6.12
C SER A 9 -3.63 -37.65 5.89
N LEU A 10 -3.20 -37.28 4.67
CA LEU A 10 -1.85 -36.79 4.46
C LEU A 10 -1.72 -36.15 3.07
N PHE A 11 -1.95 -34.83 2.95
CA PHE A 11 -1.28 -33.94 1.99
C PHE A 11 -1.47 -32.48 2.44
N TYR A 12 -0.91 -32.13 3.61
CA TYR A 12 -0.50 -30.74 3.85
C TYR A 12 0.86 -30.57 3.18
N THR A 13 0.85 -29.99 1.99
CA THR A 13 2.06 -29.56 1.31
C THR A 13 2.77 -28.55 2.20
N VAL A 14 3.88 -28.98 2.80
CA VAL A 14 4.83 -28.13 3.51
C VAL A 14 5.40 -27.16 2.47
N VAL A 15 4.75 -26.01 2.29
CA VAL A 15 5.40 -24.85 1.69
C VAL A 15 6.53 -24.50 2.65
N SER A 16 7.75 -24.77 2.20
CA SER A 16 8.96 -24.75 3.00
C SER A 16 9.05 -23.50 3.88
N ARG A 17 9.27 -23.71 5.18
CA ARG A 17 9.69 -22.70 6.18
C ARG A 17 11.00 -21.95 5.81
N ARG A 18 11.56 -22.14 4.62
CA ARG A 18 12.82 -21.54 4.16
C ARG A 18 12.67 -20.18 3.47
N ALA A 19 11.47 -19.72 3.17
CA ALA A 19 11.25 -18.38 2.60
C ALA A 19 11.00 -17.27 3.65
N TRP A 20 10.89 -17.62 4.93
CA TRP A 20 10.71 -16.70 6.06
C TRP A 20 11.88 -16.83 7.03
N GLN A 21 13.11 -16.57 6.57
CA GLN A 21 14.22 -16.28 7.47
C GLN A 21 14.27 -14.76 7.66
N SER A 22 13.95 -14.33 8.88
CA SER A 22 13.96 -12.95 9.37
C SER A 22 15.25 -12.23 9.01
N GLN A 23 15.19 -11.30 8.06
CA GLN A 23 16.26 -10.33 7.81
C GLN A 23 16.25 -9.26 8.92
N GLY A 24 16.85 -9.61 10.06
CA GLY A 24 16.90 -8.75 11.26
C GLY A 24 15.58 -8.77 12.03
N ASN A 25 15.66 -9.01 13.34
CA ASN A 25 14.47 -9.29 14.13
C ASN A 25 13.69 -7.99 14.38
N VAL A 26 12.37 -8.03 14.12
CA VAL A 26 11.41 -7.20 14.87
C VAL A 26 11.55 -7.64 16.33
N LEU A 27 11.85 -6.69 17.21
CA LEU A 27 12.16 -6.94 18.62
C LEU A 27 10.90 -6.97 19.49
N GLY A 28 9.81 -6.42 18.98
CA GLY A 28 8.51 -6.34 19.65
C GLY A 28 7.57 -5.47 18.86
N ILE A 29 6.32 -5.39 19.32
CA ILE A 29 5.27 -4.58 18.73
C ILE A 29 4.64 -3.77 19.87
N THR A 30 4.47 -2.47 19.64
CA THR A 30 3.80 -1.54 20.56
C THR A 30 2.29 -1.81 20.58
N GLU A 31 1.59 -1.28 21.59
CA GLU A 31 0.12 -1.38 21.64
C GLU A 31 -0.59 -0.66 20.48
N SER A 32 0.09 0.31 19.85
CA SER A 32 -0.40 1.02 18.67
C SER A 32 -0.10 0.30 17.35
N GLY A 33 0.61 -0.82 17.38
CA GLY A 33 0.92 -1.64 16.21
C GLY A 33 2.27 -1.35 15.55
N ALA A 34 2.99 -0.31 16.00
CA ALA A 34 4.32 -0.02 15.50
C ALA A 34 5.36 -1.04 15.97
N TRP A 35 6.37 -1.29 15.16
CA TRP A 35 7.45 -2.22 15.48
C TRP A 35 8.54 -1.58 16.32
N TYR A 36 9.14 -2.37 17.21
CA TYR A 36 10.51 -2.14 17.66
C TYR A 36 11.45 -2.84 16.68
N ILE A 37 12.36 -2.10 16.05
CA ILE A 37 13.29 -2.66 15.07
C ILE A 37 14.72 -2.69 15.61
N SER A 38 15.45 -3.76 15.31
CA SER A 38 16.90 -3.79 15.58
C SER A 38 17.67 -2.92 14.58
N ARG A 39 18.89 -2.49 14.95
CA ARG A 39 19.82 -1.79 14.03
C ARG A 39 20.17 -2.59 12.77
N LYS A 40 19.97 -3.92 12.77
CA LYS A 40 20.22 -4.81 11.64
C LYS A 40 18.96 -5.08 10.80
N TYR A 41 17.82 -4.54 11.19
CA TYR A 41 16.55 -4.72 10.49
C TYR A 41 16.64 -4.21 9.06
N LYS A 42 16.12 -4.98 8.11
CA LYS A 42 16.10 -4.61 6.69
C LYS A 42 14.67 -4.63 6.19
N TYR A 43 14.17 -3.45 5.82
CA TYR A 43 12.93 -3.35 5.07
C TYR A 43 13.12 -3.88 3.66
N VAL A 44 12.08 -4.55 3.14
CA VAL A 44 12.06 -5.01 1.75
C VAL A 44 11.66 -3.82 0.86
N PHE A 45 12.48 -3.53 -0.15
CA PHE A 45 12.27 -2.40 -1.06
C PHE A 45 11.94 -2.88 -2.49
N ASP A 46 10.78 -2.49 -3.01
CA ASP A 46 10.39 -2.78 -4.38
C ASP A 46 10.78 -1.62 -5.32
N LYS A 47 11.96 -1.73 -5.94
CA LYS A 47 12.46 -0.71 -6.86
C LYS A 47 11.56 -0.52 -8.08
N THR A 48 10.87 -1.56 -8.56
CA THR A 48 9.99 -1.42 -9.73
C THR A 48 8.69 -0.74 -9.33
N LEU A 49 8.14 -1.02 -8.15
CA LEU A 49 7.06 -0.19 -7.64
C LEU A 49 7.50 1.28 -7.46
N ALA A 50 8.67 1.53 -6.85
CA ALA A 50 9.15 2.89 -6.59
C ALA A 50 9.28 3.74 -7.87
N ASN A 51 9.75 3.14 -8.97
CA ASN A 51 9.78 3.79 -10.28
C ASN A 51 8.38 4.08 -10.83
N ALA A 52 7.43 3.17 -10.64
CA ALA A 52 6.05 3.39 -11.08
C ALA A 52 5.34 4.48 -10.25
N LEU A 53 5.59 4.54 -8.94
CA LEU A 53 5.13 5.62 -8.05
C LEU A 53 5.65 6.99 -8.48
N LEU A 54 6.90 7.06 -8.94
CA LEU A 54 7.48 8.30 -9.45
C LEU A 54 6.69 8.90 -10.62
N VAL A 55 6.05 8.07 -11.45
CA VAL A 55 5.17 8.55 -12.54
C VAL A 55 3.92 9.24 -11.98
N VAL A 56 3.36 8.72 -10.89
CA VAL A 56 2.18 9.30 -10.22
C VAL A 56 2.54 10.59 -9.49
N PHE A 57 3.71 10.63 -8.84
CA PHE A 57 4.11 11.73 -7.96
C PHE A 57 4.98 12.82 -8.61
N LYS A 58 5.28 12.71 -9.91
CA LYS A 58 6.14 13.68 -10.61
C LYS A 58 5.57 15.10 -10.50
N GLY A 59 6.38 16.03 -9.98
CA GLY A 59 6.04 17.43 -9.78
C GLY A 59 5.04 17.67 -8.64
N LYS A 60 4.81 16.68 -7.77
CA LYS A 60 3.83 16.72 -6.69
C LYS A 60 4.47 16.67 -5.32
N SER A 61 3.75 17.18 -4.33
CA SER A 61 4.06 17.03 -2.91
C SER A 61 3.49 15.71 -2.40
N VAL A 62 4.28 14.97 -1.61
CA VAL A 62 3.93 13.64 -1.11
C VAL A 62 4.08 13.57 0.40
N LEU A 63 3.15 12.89 1.07
CA LEU A 63 3.28 12.46 2.46
C LEU A 63 3.35 10.93 2.48
N GLU A 64 4.40 10.36 3.06
CA GLU A 64 4.56 8.92 3.24
C GLU A 64 4.32 8.55 4.71
N LEU A 65 3.32 7.72 4.98
CA LEU A 65 2.98 7.22 6.31
C LEU A 65 3.35 5.74 6.40
N GLY A 66 4.18 5.38 7.38
CA GLY A 66 4.78 4.05 7.52
C GLY A 66 6.00 3.86 6.63
N ALA A 67 6.87 4.87 6.59
CA ALA A 67 8.03 4.90 5.68
C ALA A 67 9.15 3.91 6.09
N GLY A 68 9.08 3.32 7.29
CA GLY A 68 10.16 2.56 7.90
C GLY A 68 11.44 3.40 7.94
N LEU A 69 12.55 2.83 7.48
CA LEU A 69 13.83 3.56 7.32
C LEU A 69 13.87 4.53 6.11
N GLY A 70 12.74 4.76 5.43
CA GLY A 70 12.61 5.73 4.35
C GLY A 70 13.17 5.26 3.02
N HIS A 71 13.08 3.97 2.68
CA HIS A 71 13.65 3.45 1.43
C HIS A 71 12.95 4.03 0.18
N TYR A 72 11.62 4.11 0.18
CA TYR A 72 10.87 4.78 -0.88
C TYR A 72 11.11 6.29 -0.86
N SER A 73 11.07 6.92 0.33
CA SER A 73 11.36 8.34 0.52
C SER A 73 12.71 8.73 -0.11
N LYS A 74 13.78 8.01 0.25
CA LYS A 74 15.14 8.23 -0.25
C LYS A 74 15.21 8.06 -1.76
N PHE A 75 14.60 7.01 -2.30
CA PHE A 75 14.57 6.79 -3.75
C PHE A 75 13.86 7.93 -4.47
N LEU A 76 12.64 8.28 -4.05
CA LEU A 76 11.83 9.31 -4.69
C LEU A 76 12.52 10.69 -4.63
N LEU A 77 13.05 11.08 -3.46
CA LEU A 77 13.81 12.32 -3.29
C LEU A 77 15.06 12.37 -4.19
N SER A 78 15.80 11.26 -4.30
CA SER A 78 17.02 11.20 -5.11
C SER A 78 16.81 11.48 -6.60
N THR A 79 15.56 11.39 -7.07
CA THR A 79 15.23 11.64 -8.48
C THR A 79 15.15 13.12 -8.84
N GLY A 80 15.03 14.02 -7.85
CA GLY A 80 14.85 15.46 -8.07
C GLY A 80 13.54 15.84 -8.76
N LYS A 81 12.57 14.92 -8.84
CA LYS A 81 11.33 15.08 -9.63
C LYS A 81 10.09 15.34 -8.79
N LEU A 82 10.18 15.31 -7.46
CA LEU A 82 9.07 15.66 -6.56
C LEU A 82 9.13 17.14 -6.23
N LYS A 83 7.96 17.72 -5.90
CA LYS A 83 7.89 19.08 -5.36
C LYS A 83 8.33 19.12 -3.89
N ALA A 84 7.89 18.14 -3.11
CA ALA A 84 8.25 17.94 -1.71
C ALA A 84 7.90 16.51 -1.30
N LEU A 85 8.55 15.98 -0.26
CA LEU A 85 8.20 14.71 0.35
C LEU A 85 8.42 14.79 1.87
N PHE A 86 7.43 14.36 2.63
CA PHE A 86 7.47 14.26 4.10
C PHE A 86 7.22 12.81 4.49
N SER A 87 7.97 12.28 5.45
CA SER A 87 7.89 10.86 5.82
C SER A 87 7.73 10.70 7.32
N TYR A 88 6.80 9.84 7.72
CA TYR A 88 6.52 9.50 9.10
C TYR A 88 6.44 8.00 9.32
N ASP A 89 6.77 7.55 10.53
CA ASP A 89 6.63 6.16 10.95
C ASP A 89 6.40 6.07 12.48
N GLY A 90 5.73 4.99 12.92
CA GLY A 90 5.43 4.75 14.34
C GLY A 90 6.56 4.10 15.13
N VAL A 91 7.65 3.64 14.50
CA VAL A 91 8.80 3.03 15.18
C VAL A 91 9.37 4.02 16.22
N PRO A 92 9.40 3.65 17.52
CA PRO A 92 10.08 4.44 18.55
C PRO A 92 11.56 4.57 18.17
N ASP A 93 12.07 5.81 18.09
CA ASP A 93 13.43 6.18 17.63
C ASP A 93 13.64 6.26 16.11
N ILE A 94 12.58 6.22 15.28
CA ILE A 94 12.73 6.26 13.82
C ILE A 94 13.55 7.47 13.33
N GLN A 95 13.40 8.62 13.98
CA GLN A 95 14.12 9.84 13.61
C GLN A 95 15.64 9.69 13.77
N GLU A 96 16.11 8.99 14.80
CA GLU A 96 17.54 8.74 14.98
C GLU A 96 18.05 7.73 13.95
N VAL A 97 17.38 6.58 13.83
CA VAL A 97 17.87 5.48 12.97
C VAL A 97 17.77 5.81 11.47
N SER A 98 16.84 6.69 11.09
CA SER A 98 16.73 7.22 9.73
C SER A 98 17.59 8.47 9.48
N ARG A 99 18.32 8.96 10.50
CA ARG A 99 19.12 10.19 10.46
C ARG A 99 18.30 11.42 10.03
N GLY A 100 17.09 11.54 10.57
CA GLY A 100 16.16 12.63 10.31
C GLY A 100 15.43 12.54 8.97
N LEU A 101 15.59 11.46 8.20
CA LEU A 101 14.83 11.27 6.95
C LEU A 101 13.34 11.00 7.21
N VAL A 102 13.04 10.27 8.30
CA VAL A 102 11.68 9.88 8.69
C VAL A 102 11.41 10.35 10.10
N HIS A 103 10.29 11.03 10.30
CA HIS A 103 9.89 11.55 11.60
C HIS A 103 8.99 10.56 12.34
N TYR A 104 9.00 10.61 13.67
CA TYR A 104 8.12 9.78 14.48
C TYR A 104 6.68 10.31 14.43
N ALA A 105 5.70 9.41 14.26
CA ALA A 105 4.29 9.68 14.50
C ALA A 105 3.53 8.38 14.84
N ASP A 106 2.82 8.35 15.96
CA ASP A 106 1.89 7.26 16.29
C ASP A 106 0.55 7.46 15.57
N PHE A 107 0.26 6.62 14.58
CA PHE A 107 -0.92 6.75 13.74
C PHE A 107 -2.25 6.41 14.42
N THR A 108 -2.24 5.95 15.68
CA THR A 108 -3.45 5.77 16.49
C THR A 108 -3.95 7.07 17.11
N HIS A 109 -3.18 8.16 16.99
CA HIS A 109 -3.58 9.51 17.36
C HIS A 109 -3.89 10.35 16.12
N SER A 110 -4.63 11.45 16.32
CA SER A 110 -4.87 12.42 15.27
C SER A 110 -3.64 13.28 15.04
N HIS A 111 -3.26 13.43 13.76
CA HIS A 111 -2.15 14.29 13.35
C HIS A 111 -2.63 15.39 12.41
N ASN A 112 -2.11 16.60 12.60
CA ASN A 112 -2.35 17.72 11.69
C ASN A 112 -1.22 17.81 10.66
N PHE A 113 -1.15 16.83 9.76
CA PHE A 113 -0.18 16.84 8.68
C PHE A 113 -0.50 17.95 7.67
N SER A 114 0.54 18.60 7.14
CA SER A 114 0.39 19.58 6.06
C SER A 114 -0.31 18.97 4.85
N ASN A 115 -1.22 19.73 4.25
CA ASN A 115 -1.92 19.26 3.05
C ASN A 115 -0.96 19.10 1.86
N VAL A 116 -0.94 17.91 1.27
CA VAL A 116 -0.09 17.51 0.14
C VAL A 116 -0.94 17.09 -1.06
N ASP A 117 -0.32 16.93 -2.22
CA ASP A 117 -1.03 16.41 -3.40
C ASP A 117 -1.38 14.93 -3.20
N TRP A 118 -0.42 14.11 -2.77
CA TRP A 118 -0.59 12.66 -2.63
C TRP A 118 -0.17 12.14 -1.26
N VAL A 119 -0.89 11.15 -0.76
CA VAL A 119 -0.45 10.35 0.39
C VAL A 119 -0.08 8.95 -0.07
N LEU A 120 1.05 8.43 0.40
CA LEU A 120 1.52 7.06 0.21
C LEU A 120 1.50 6.35 1.56
N SER A 121 0.92 5.16 1.61
CA SER A 121 1.08 4.27 2.76
C SER A 121 1.01 2.82 2.30
N THR A 122 2.01 2.02 2.64
CA THR A 122 2.10 0.64 2.16
C THR A 122 2.38 -0.31 3.32
N GLU A 123 1.51 -1.30 3.49
CA GLU A 123 1.58 -2.33 4.53
C GLU A 123 1.70 -1.74 5.94
N VAL A 124 0.70 -0.94 6.34
CA VAL A 124 0.66 -0.24 7.63
C VAL A 124 -0.64 -0.54 8.38
N GLY A 125 -1.77 -0.38 7.70
CA GLY A 125 -3.08 -0.45 8.35
C GLY A 125 -3.40 -1.80 8.98
N GLU A 126 -2.85 -2.88 8.42
CA GLU A 126 -2.96 -4.24 8.96
C GLU A 126 -2.29 -4.43 10.32
N HIS A 127 -1.36 -3.54 10.69
CA HIS A 127 -0.69 -3.52 11.98
C HIS A 127 -1.43 -2.65 13.01
N ILE A 128 -2.27 -1.71 12.54
CA ILE A 128 -3.04 -0.82 13.41
C ILE A 128 -4.21 -1.60 14.03
N PRO A 129 -4.37 -1.62 15.36
CA PRO A 129 -5.53 -2.25 16.01
C PRO A 129 -6.85 -1.71 15.43
N THR A 130 -7.83 -2.59 15.19
CA THR A 130 -9.09 -2.24 14.50
C THR A 130 -9.81 -1.04 15.11
N ARG A 131 -9.74 -0.84 16.44
CA ARG A 131 -10.31 0.33 17.14
C ARG A 131 -9.76 1.68 16.67
N TYR A 132 -8.56 1.71 16.10
CA TYR A 132 -7.89 2.91 15.59
C TYR A 132 -7.88 3.00 14.07
N GLN A 133 -8.50 2.06 13.36
CA GLN A 133 -8.55 2.06 11.89
C GLN A 133 -9.11 3.37 11.33
N GLN A 134 -10.21 3.88 11.90
CA GLN A 134 -10.82 5.13 11.44
C GLN A 134 -9.90 6.33 11.68
N GLN A 135 -9.17 6.33 12.79
CA GLN A 135 -8.19 7.37 13.10
C GLN A 135 -7.03 7.35 12.10
N PHE A 136 -6.50 6.17 11.79
CA PHE A 136 -5.44 6.02 10.79
C PHE A 136 -5.90 6.45 9.39
N LEU A 137 -7.09 6.02 8.96
CA LEU A 137 -7.68 6.46 7.69
C LEU A 137 -7.85 7.99 7.65
N SER A 138 -8.24 8.61 8.77
CA SER A 138 -8.36 10.08 8.85
C SER A 138 -7.02 10.77 8.63
N ASN A 139 -5.93 10.24 9.20
CA ASN A 139 -4.57 10.74 8.99
C ASN A 139 -4.09 10.61 7.53
N ILE A 140 -4.63 9.65 6.77
CA ILE A 140 -4.38 9.50 5.32
C ILE A 140 -5.23 10.48 4.51
N ILE A 141 -6.53 10.56 4.81
CA ILE A 141 -7.53 11.25 4.00
C ILE A 141 -7.41 12.76 4.08
N GLN A 142 -7.26 13.29 5.30
CA GLN A 142 -7.30 14.74 5.54
C GLN A 142 -6.24 15.52 4.74
N PRO A 143 -4.95 15.13 4.75
CA PRO A 143 -3.92 15.88 4.03
C PRO A 143 -3.92 15.66 2.51
N ALA A 144 -4.61 14.64 1.98
CA ALA A 144 -4.58 14.29 0.57
C ALA A 144 -5.47 15.23 -0.29
N LYS A 145 -4.86 16.09 -1.12
CA LYS A 145 -5.60 16.98 -2.04
C LYS A 145 -6.00 16.30 -3.35
N VAL A 146 -5.13 15.48 -3.91
CA VAL A 146 -5.31 14.86 -5.24
C VAL A 146 -5.62 13.38 -5.13
N GLY A 147 -4.90 12.64 -4.29
CA GLY A 147 -5.12 11.20 -4.21
C GLY A 147 -4.29 10.47 -3.17
N VAL A 148 -4.50 9.16 -3.10
CA VAL A 148 -3.85 8.26 -2.15
C VAL A 148 -3.35 7.02 -2.89
N VAL A 149 -2.14 6.58 -2.60
CA VAL A 149 -1.67 5.23 -2.93
C VAL A 149 -1.57 4.44 -1.64
N LEU A 150 -2.32 3.35 -1.54
CA LEU A 150 -2.47 2.55 -0.33
C LEU A 150 -2.22 1.08 -0.64
N SER A 151 -1.55 0.36 0.26
CA SER A 151 -1.62 -1.10 0.33
C SER A 151 -1.94 -1.54 1.74
N TRP A 152 -2.66 -2.65 1.84
CA TRP A 152 -3.17 -3.20 3.09
C TRP A 152 -3.23 -4.72 2.96
N ALA A 153 -2.66 -5.45 3.91
CA ALA A 153 -2.69 -6.91 3.88
C ALA A 153 -4.14 -7.46 3.83
N VAL A 154 -4.38 -8.38 2.89
CA VAL A 154 -5.66 -9.11 2.79
C VAL A 154 -5.75 -10.25 3.81
N PRO A 155 -6.95 -10.73 4.17
CA PRO A 155 -7.09 -11.85 5.09
C PRO A 155 -6.29 -13.08 4.63
N GLY A 156 -5.53 -13.67 5.56
CA GLY A 156 -4.64 -14.80 5.30
C GLY A 156 -3.27 -14.43 4.71
N GLN A 157 -3.00 -13.15 4.41
CA GLN A 157 -1.64 -12.71 4.10
C GLN A 157 -0.78 -12.74 5.38
N LEU A 158 0.33 -13.49 5.33
CA LEU A 158 1.26 -13.62 6.44
C LEU A 158 2.09 -12.35 6.63
N GLY A 159 2.35 -12.00 7.89
CA GLY A 159 3.27 -10.94 8.30
C GLY A 159 3.26 -10.71 9.80
N GLU A 160 4.35 -10.15 10.32
CA GLU A 160 4.56 -9.95 11.75
C GLU A 160 3.63 -8.85 12.27
N GLY A 161 2.88 -9.12 13.34
CA GLY A 161 1.97 -8.12 13.92
C GLY A 161 0.75 -7.76 13.06
N HIS A 162 0.31 -8.64 12.16
CA HIS A 162 -0.95 -8.46 11.44
C HIS A 162 -2.13 -8.68 12.40
N VAL A 163 -2.85 -7.62 12.73
CA VAL A 163 -4.02 -7.64 13.64
C VAL A 163 -5.30 -7.16 12.96
N ASN A 164 -5.19 -6.51 11.80
CA ASN A 164 -6.31 -5.88 11.11
C ASN A 164 -6.26 -6.10 9.59
N CYS A 165 -6.02 -7.33 9.13
CA CYS A 165 -6.06 -7.65 7.70
C CYS A 165 -7.49 -7.51 7.13
N LEU A 166 -7.65 -6.78 6.03
CA LEU A 166 -8.95 -6.48 5.43
C LEU A 166 -8.98 -6.77 3.94
N PRO A 167 -10.09 -7.28 3.39
CA PRO A 167 -10.22 -7.44 1.96
C PRO A 167 -10.26 -6.06 1.28
N ASN A 168 -9.65 -5.94 0.10
CA ASN A 168 -9.53 -4.66 -0.61
C ASN A 168 -10.86 -3.90 -0.76
N HIS A 169 -11.99 -4.60 -0.95
CA HIS A 169 -13.28 -3.95 -1.12
C HIS A 169 -13.73 -3.16 0.12
N ASN A 170 -13.35 -3.59 1.34
CA ASN A 170 -13.64 -2.85 2.56
C ASN A 170 -12.86 -1.53 2.59
N ILE A 171 -11.59 -1.56 2.19
CA ILE A 171 -10.77 -0.34 2.10
C ILE A 171 -11.30 0.59 1.01
N VAL A 172 -11.67 0.06 -0.16
CA VAL A 172 -12.29 0.83 -1.24
C VAL A 172 -13.57 1.50 -0.77
N GLN A 173 -14.44 0.78 -0.06
CA GLN A 173 -15.69 1.33 0.48
C GLN A 173 -15.44 2.44 1.51
N ALA A 174 -14.48 2.25 2.42
CA ALA A 174 -14.11 3.27 3.40
C ALA A 174 -13.56 4.54 2.73
N MET A 175 -12.70 4.40 1.70
CA MET A 175 -12.18 5.52 0.93
C MET A 175 -13.31 6.24 0.16
N PHE A 176 -14.23 5.49 -0.44
CA PHE A 176 -15.39 6.04 -1.15
C PHE A 176 -16.29 6.88 -0.25
N GLN A 177 -16.61 6.38 0.95
CA GLN A 177 -17.38 7.13 1.96
C GLN A 177 -16.71 8.45 2.37
N ASN A 178 -15.40 8.58 2.12
CA ASN A 178 -14.61 9.78 2.40
C ASN A 178 -14.26 10.59 1.14
N GLY A 179 -14.97 10.38 0.02
CA GLY A 179 -14.85 11.18 -1.19
C GLY A 179 -13.70 10.79 -2.12
N PHE A 180 -13.20 9.56 -2.01
CA PHE A 180 -12.14 9.02 -2.88
C PHE A 180 -12.65 7.92 -3.79
N CYS A 181 -12.36 8.03 -5.09
CA CYS A 181 -12.66 6.99 -6.07
C CYS A 181 -11.42 6.14 -6.34
N LEU A 182 -11.60 4.82 -6.47
CA LEU A 182 -10.55 3.93 -6.93
C LEU A 182 -10.17 4.26 -8.38
N LEU A 183 -8.87 4.28 -8.69
CA LEU A 183 -8.30 4.30 -10.03
C LEU A 183 -7.94 2.86 -10.43
N PRO A 184 -8.87 2.07 -10.98
CA PRO A 184 -8.67 0.63 -11.15
C PRO A 184 -7.55 0.30 -12.14
N ARG A 185 -7.42 1.05 -13.26
CA ARG A 185 -6.38 0.78 -14.26
C ARG A 185 -5.00 1.13 -13.71
N THR A 186 -4.90 2.23 -12.97
CA THR A 186 -3.66 2.68 -12.33
C THR A 186 -3.23 1.71 -11.22
N SER A 187 -4.19 1.27 -10.39
CA SER A 187 -3.97 0.23 -9.38
C SER A 187 -3.43 -1.04 -10.02
N GLN A 188 -4.03 -1.50 -11.13
CA GLN A 188 -3.57 -2.68 -11.84
C GLN A 188 -2.20 -2.48 -12.51
N ALA A 189 -1.91 -1.30 -13.05
CA ALA A 189 -0.60 -0.99 -13.61
C ALA A 189 0.49 -1.10 -12.53
N LEU A 190 0.27 -0.50 -11.34
CA LEU A 190 1.21 -0.62 -10.21
C LEU A 190 1.37 -2.07 -9.74
N ARG A 191 0.28 -2.83 -9.58
CA ARG A 191 0.33 -4.26 -9.22
C ARG A 191 1.16 -5.07 -10.21
N GLN A 192 1.03 -4.81 -11.50
CA GLN A 192 1.76 -5.54 -12.54
C GLN A 192 3.26 -5.23 -12.53
N THR A 193 3.64 -3.98 -12.29
CA THR A 193 5.04 -3.56 -12.25
C THR A 193 5.72 -3.92 -10.94
N SER A 194 4.97 -4.07 -9.85
CA SER A 194 5.50 -4.49 -8.55
C SER A 194 6.16 -5.86 -8.65
N SER A 195 7.35 -5.99 -8.06
CA SER A 195 8.10 -7.23 -7.95
C SER A 195 7.69 -8.06 -6.73
N LEU A 196 7.24 -7.42 -5.65
CA LEU A 196 6.86 -8.12 -4.41
C LEU A 196 5.46 -8.76 -4.51
N PRO A 197 5.28 -10.03 -4.08
CA PRO A 197 4.03 -10.76 -4.28
C PRO A 197 2.80 -10.13 -3.62
N TRP A 198 2.94 -9.53 -2.44
CA TRP A 198 1.84 -8.89 -1.72
C TRP A 198 1.32 -7.67 -2.49
N PHE A 199 2.21 -6.80 -2.97
CA PHE A 199 1.83 -5.62 -3.77
C PHE A 199 1.10 -5.94 -5.06
N LYS A 200 1.32 -7.13 -5.66
CA LYS A 200 0.55 -7.59 -6.83
C LYS A 200 -0.95 -7.74 -6.53
N ARG A 201 -1.33 -7.82 -5.25
CA ARG A 201 -2.71 -8.04 -4.79
C ARG A 201 -3.27 -6.87 -3.98
N THR A 202 -2.42 -6.12 -3.25
CA THR A 202 -2.88 -5.17 -2.22
C THR A 202 -2.85 -3.71 -2.66
N ILE A 203 -2.02 -3.31 -3.63
CA ILE A 203 -1.90 -1.89 -4.01
C ILE A 203 -3.19 -1.35 -4.63
N MET A 204 -3.65 -0.21 -4.14
CA MET A 204 -4.80 0.54 -4.60
C MET A 204 -4.40 2.01 -4.76
N VAL A 205 -4.89 2.63 -5.81
CA VAL A 205 -4.69 4.06 -6.08
C VAL A 205 -6.05 4.71 -6.10
N PHE A 206 -6.18 5.85 -5.42
CA PHE A 206 -7.43 6.60 -5.31
C PHE A 206 -7.23 8.04 -5.76
N SER A 207 -8.23 8.65 -6.39
CA SER A 207 -8.30 10.09 -6.60
C SER A 207 -9.35 10.71 -5.69
N ARG A 208 -9.09 11.92 -5.21
CA ARG A 208 -10.08 12.73 -4.50
C ARG A 208 -11.05 13.37 -5.50
N GLY A 209 -12.34 13.22 -5.24
CA GLY A 209 -13.42 13.80 -6.05
C GLY A 209 -13.82 12.94 -7.26
N LEU A 210 -15.13 12.92 -7.53
CA LEU A 210 -15.78 12.04 -8.50
C LEU A 210 -15.50 12.41 -9.98
N SER A 211 -15.17 13.67 -10.28
CA SER A 211 -15.09 14.18 -11.67
C SER A 211 -13.71 14.03 -12.33
N VAL A 212 -12.66 13.73 -11.57
CA VAL A 212 -11.26 13.73 -12.04
C VAL A 212 -10.74 12.31 -12.31
N GLU A 213 -11.45 11.30 -11.80
CA GLU A 213 -11.05 9.88 -11.80
C GLU A 213 -10.71 9.36 -13.20
N ARG A 214 -11.63 9.50 -14.18
CA ARG A 214 -11.45 8.90 -15.51
C ARG A 214 -10.23 9.42 -16.26
N PHE A 215 -9.94 10.72 -16.14
CA PHE A 215 -8.78 11.33 -16.81
C PHE A 215 -7.48 10.86 -16.16
N LEU A 216 -7.41 10.91 -14.82
CA LEU A 216 -6.22 10.47 -14.08
C LEU A 216 -5.96 8.98 -14.28
N ASP A 217 -6.99 8.14 -14.18
CA ASP A 217 -6.84 6.69 -14.24
C ASP A 217 -6.23 6.25 -15.58
N LEU A 218 -6.77 6.77 -16.69
CA LEU A 218 -6.27 6.43 -18.02
C LEU A 218 -4.89 7.04 -18.29
N HIS A 219 -4.66 8.27 -17.83
CA HIS A 219 -3.37 8.95 -18.01
C HIS A 219 -2.24 8.21 -17.27
N PHE A 220 -2.39 7.97 -15.97
CA PHE A 220 -1.36 7.32 -15.16
C PHE A 220 -1.11 5.89 -15.60
N ALA A 221 -2.16 5.08 -15.80
CA ALA A 221 -1.99 3.71 -16.25
C ALA A 221 -1.19 3.64 -17.57
N ARG A 222 -1.50 4.51 -18.54
CA ARG A 222 -0.75 4.56 -19.81
C ARG A 222 0.69 5.00 -19.61
N SER A 223 0.93 6.02 -18.79
CA SER A 223 2.27 6.55 -18.52
C SER A 223 3.16 5.53 -17.81
N ILE A 224 2.63 4.80 -16.82
CA ILE A 224 3.33 3.73 -16.11
C ILE A 224 3.71 2.61 -17.08
N LEU A 225 2.75 2.09 -17.85
CA LEU A 225 3.03 0.97 -18.74
C LEU A 225 4.01 1.34 -19.87
N ARG A 226 3.96 2.58 -20.36
CA ARG A 226 4.94 3.12 -21.32
C ARG A 226 6.34 3.26 -20.74
N PHE A 227 6.46 3.70 -19.48
CA PHE A 227 7.74 3.79 -18.78
C PHE A 227 8.46 2.43 -18.74
N TYR A 228 7.70 1.33 -18.65
CA TYR A 228 8.19 -0.05 -18.69
C TYR A 228 8.27 -0.66 -20.10
N GLY A 229 8.11 0.13 -21.17
CA GLY A 229 8.23 -0.35 -22.55
C GLY A 229 7.12 -1.28 -23.03
N LYS A 230 5.97 -1.35 -22.34
CA LYS A 230 4.84 -2.19 -22.77
C LYS A 230 4.21 -1.67 -24.08
N ARG A 231 3.88 -2.58 -25.00
CA ARG A 231 3.43 -2.25 -26.36
C ARG A 231 1.97 -1.77 -26.40
N ARG A 232 1.63 -0.95 -27.41
CA ARG A 232 0.29 -0.32 -27.58
C ARG A 232 -0.88 -1.33 -27.57
N LYS A 233 -0.68 -2.55 -28.06
CA LYS A 233 -1.69 -3.64 -28.01
C LYS A 233 -1.96 -4.15 -26.59
N GLU A 234 -0.92 -4.27 -25.76
CA GLU A 234 -1.06 -4.64 -24.35
C GLU A 234 -1.83 -3.54 -23.61
N LEU A 235 -1.51 -2.26 -23.88
CA LEU A 235 -2.25 -1.10 -23.36
C LEU A 235 -3.76 -1.16 -23.66
N CYS A 236 -4.21 -1.61 -24.85
CA CYS A 236 -5.63 -1.72 -25.18
C CYS A 236 -6.39 -2.79 -24.38
N MET A 237 -5.74 -3.93 -24.06
CA MET A 237 -6.37 -4.95 -23.20
C MET A 237 -6.64 -4.41 -21.79
N TYR A 238 -5.78 -3.50 -21.29
CA TYR A 238 -5.93 -2.88 -19.97
C TYR A 238 -6.95 -1.73 -19.94
N VAL A 239 -7.30 -1.14 -21.08
CA VAL A 239 -8.34 -0.10 -21.16
C VAL A 239 -9.76 -0.71 -21.13
N ASN A 240 -9.93 -1.95 -21.60
CA ASN A 240 -11.22 -2.65 -21.65
C ASN A 240 -11.68 -3.30 -20.33
N LEU A 241 -10.96 -3.09 -19.22
CA LEU A 241 -11.38 -3.53 -17.88
C LEU A 241 -12.64 -2.83 -17.36
N SER A 242 -13.22 -1.88 -18.10
CA SER A 242 -14.56 -1.35 -17.84
C SER A 242 -15.67 -2.42 -17.92
N HIS A 243 -15.40 -3.61 -18.46
CA HIS A 243 -16.37 -4.71 -18.51
C HIS A 243 -16.17 -5.81 -17.44
N CYS A 244 -15.10 -5.80 -16.64
CA CYS A 244 -14.83 -6.87 -15.66
C CYS A 244 -15.06 -6.48 -14.19
N PHE A 245 -15.63 -5.31 -13.91
CA PHE A 245 -16.16 -5.00 -12.59
C PHE A 245 -17.59 -4.48 -12.73
N HIS A 246 -18.50 -5.40 -13.06
CA HIS A 246 -19.91 -5.24 -12.71
C HIS A 246 -20.05 -5.36 -11.19
N TRP A 247 -19.71 -4.30 -10.44
CA TRP A 247 -20.29 -4.08 -9.12
C TRP A 247 -21.75 -3.69 -9.31
N LYS A 248 -22.58 -4.64 -9.74
CA LYS A 248 -24.01 -4.41 -9.98
C LYS A 248 -24.81 -4.07 -8.69
N ASN A 249 -24.17 -4.09 -7.52
CA ASN A 249 -24.81 -3.80 -6.24
C ASN A 249 -24.11 -2.69 -5.41
N VAL A 250 -23.25 -1.87 -6.02
CA VAL A 250 -22.90 -0.56 -5.45
C VAL A 250 -23.56 0.50 -6.33
N GLN A 251 -24.89 0.55 -6.25
CA GLN A 251 -25.66 1.63 -6.85
C GLN A 251 -25.39 2.92 -6.06
N ALA A 252 -24.41 3.69 -6.52
CA ALA A 252 -24.36 5.15 -6.49
C ALA A 252 -23.06 5.61 -7.15
N CYS A 253 -23.06 5.64 -8.48
CA CYS A 253 -22.24 6.57 -9.26
C CYS A 253 -23.19 7.62 -9.84
#